data_AF-A0A8J7PP17-F1
#
_entry.id   AF-A0A8J7PP17-F1
#
_cell.length_a   1.000
_cell.length_b   1.000
_cell.length_c   1.000
_cell.angle_alpha   90.00
_cell.angle_beta   90.00
_cell.angle_gamma   90.00
#
_symmetry.space_group_name_H-M   'P 1'
#
loop_
_entity.id
_entity.type
_entity.pdbx_description
1 polymer ?
#
loop_
_entity_poly.entity_id
_entity_poly.type
_entity_poly.pdbx_seq_one_letter_code
_entity_poly.pdbx_strand_id
1 'polypeptide(L)'
;MNPSAPIDAILRLALPDGGWGYWSGQAVHFEPTCLAVLALAAEGDKHKPLIDKAITALEQQADGSGLYRLDRGRPQAIWPTALVIATRAALGQTEAVAKSAKRLLDVRGRTIKGDPEVQNSLDIDPERVGWPWAEGT
;
A
#
# COMPACT_ATOMS: atom_id res chain seq x y z
N MET A 1 24.96 12.87 13.59
CA MET A 1 23.49 12.96 13.64
C MET A 1 22.99 11.67 14.26
N ASN A 2 22.24 11.73 15.35
CA ASN A 2 21.74 10.53 16.03
C ASN A 2 20.49 10.02 15.30
N PRO A 3 20.50 8.82 14.70
CA PRO A 3 19.33 8.23 14.05
C PRO A 3 18.21 7.82 15.02
N SER A 4 18.43 7.98 16.33
CA SER A 4 17.46 7.60 17.37
C SER A 4 16.18 8.44 17.34
N ALA A 5 16.23 9.73 17.02
CA ALA A 5 15.05 10.60 17.17
C ALA A 5 13.87 10.23 16.24
N PRO A 6 14.07 9.94 14.93
CA PRO A 6 12.97 9.49 14.07
C PRO A 6 12.47 8.07 14.40
N ILE A 7 13.38 7.13 14.71
CA ILE A 7 13.00 5.76 15.07
C ILE A 7 12.20 5.74 16.38
N ASP A 8 12.63 6.49 17.40
CA ASP A 8 11.91 6.59 18.68
C ASP A 8 10.49 7.16 18.49
N ALA A 9 10.31 8.09 17.54
CA ALA A 9 8.98 8.60 17.19
C ALA A 9 8.12 7.52 16.53
N ILE A 10 8.67 6.75 15.58
CA ILE A 10 7.97 5.62 14.96
C ILE A 10 7.54 4.60 16.02
N LEU A 11 8.45 4.21 16.92
CA LEU A 11 8.16 3.25 17.99
C LEU A 11 7.03 3.73 18.91
N ARG A 12 7.02 5.02 19.26
CA ARG A 12 5.99 5.61 20.13
C ARG A 12 4.62 5.69 19.49
N LEU A 13 4.56 5.85 18.17
CA LEU A 13 3.33 6.00 17.41
C LEU A 13 2.72 4.66 16.97
N ALA A 14 3.40 3.54 17.23
CA ALA A 14 2.90 2.22 16.90
C ALA A 14 1.59 1.93 17.64
N LEU A 15 0.61 1.40 16.91
CA LEU A 15 -0.65 0.97 17.51
C LEU A 15 -0.45 -0.27 18.37
N PRO A 16 -1.27 -0.47 19.42
CA PRO A 16 -1.18 -1.65 20.28
C PRO A 16 -1.21 -2.95 19.50
N ASP A 17 -2.05 -3.05 18.45
CA ASP A 17 -2.19 -4.23 17.60
C ASP A 17 -1.23 -4.28 16.40
N GLY A 18 -0.28 -3.34 16.34
CA GLY A 18 0.67 -3.18 15.24
C GLY A 18 0.17 -2.22 14.17
N GLY A 19 1.12 -1.71 13.39
CA GLY A 19 0.84 -0.74 12.33
C GLY A 19 0.77 0.70 12.82
N TRP A 20 0.52 1.61 11.88
CA TRP A 20 0.51 3.06 12.06
C TRP A 20 -0.62 3.71 11.26
N GLY A 21 -1.13 4.83 11.78
CA GLY A 21 -1.90 5.80 11.02
C GLY A 21 -1.05 7.02 10.63
N TYR A 22 -1.64 7.99 9.94
CA TYR A 22 -0.98 9.26 9.61
C TYR A 22 -0.88 10.20 10.80
N TRP A 23 -1.75 10.04 11.80
CA TRP A 23 -1.69 10.78 13.06
C TRP A 23 -1.93 9.86 14.26
N SER A 24 -1.59 10.35 15.45
CA SER A 24 -1.67 9.59 16.69
C SER A 24 -3.10 9.09 16.96
N GLY A 25 -3.22 7.81 17.31
CA GLY A 25 -4.51 7.16 17.62
C GLY A 25 -5.38 6.84 16.41
N GLN A 26 -4.98 7.20 15.19
CA GLN A 26 -5.69 6.78 13.99
C GLN A 26 -5.50 5.28 13.77
N ALA A 27 -6.59 4.59 13.36
CA ALA A 27 -6.52 3.19 12.96
C ALA A 27 -5.48 2.94 11.86
N VAL A 28 -5.05 1.68 11.70
CA VAL A 28 -3.99 1.30 10.75
C VAL A 28 -4.26 1.81 9.32
N HIS A 29 -3.25 2.39 8.69
CA HIS A 29 -3.21 2.76 7.28
C HIS A 29 -2.00 2.09 6.61
N PHE A 30 -2.17 1.66 5.36
CA PHE A 30 -1.14 0.91 4.65
C PHE A 30 0.15 1.69 4.45
N GLU A 31 0.09 2.92 3.93
CA GLU A 31 1.28 3.72 3.63
C GLU A 31 2.14 4.03 4.86
N PRO A 32 1.62 4.67 5.93
CA PRO A 32 2.43 4.93 7.12
C PRO A 32 2.94 3.63 7.74
N THR A 33 2.18 2.53 7.66
CA THR A 33 2.65 1.23 8.16
C THR A 33 3.79 0.66 7.33
N CYS A 34 3.69 0.68 6.00
CA CYS A 34 4.74 0.21 5.10
C CYS A 34 6.02 1.02 5.28
N LEU A 35 5.90 2.35 5.34
CA LEU A 35 7.05 3.24 5.54
C LEU A 35 7.71 3.03 6.92
N ALA A 36 6.92 2.88 7.99
CA ALA A 36 7.44 2.57 9.31
C ALA A 36 8.15 1.21 9.34
N VAL A 37 7.57 0.17 8.71
CA VAL A 37 8.19 -1.16 8.61
C VAL A 37 9.53 -1.08 7.88
N LEU A 38 9.60 -0.39 6.74
CA LEU A 38 10.84 -0.21 5.98
C LEU A 38 11.91 0.52 6.80
N ALA A 39 11.52 1.59 7.52
CA ALA A 39 12.44 2.33 8.39
C ALA A 39 12.96 1.46 9.55
N LEU A 40 12.10 0.66 10.19
CA LEU A 40 12.48 -0.24 11.27
C LEU A 40 13.33 -1.42 10.78
N ALA A 41 13.07 -1.93 9.57
CA ALA A 41 13.85 -3.00 8.97
C ALA A 41 15.28 -2.57 8.63
N ALA A 42 15.50 -1.27 8.38
CA ALA A 42 16.84 -0.72 8.17
C ALA A 42 17.73 -0.82 9.44
N GLU A 43 17.15 -0.98 10.64
CA GLU A 43 17.86 -1.24 11.89
C GLU A 43 18.16 -2.74 12.12
N GLY A 44 17.97 -3.58 11.09
CA GLY A 44 18.13 -5.03 11.16
C GLY A 44 17.01 -5.71 11.97
N ASP A 45 17.34 -6.81 12.66
CA ASP A 45 16.34 -7.61 13.39
C ASP A 45 15.90 -7.01 14.73
N LYS A 46 16.44 -5.85 15.12
CA LYS A 46 16.19 -5.19 16.41
C LYS A 46 14.70 -4.96 16.70
N HIS A 47 13.90 -4.70 15.66
CA HIS A 47 12.47 -4.40 15.77
C HIS A 47 11.57 -5.49 15.17
N LYS A 48 12.13 -6.69 14.93
CA LYS A 48 11.43 -7.79 14.26
C LYS A 48 10.05 -8.13 14.85
N PRO A 49 9.86 -8.21 16.19
CA PRO A 49 8.52 -8.51 16.74
C PRO A 49 7.46 -7.47 16.36
N LEU A 50 7.84 -6.18 16.32
CA LEU A 50 6.91 -5.11 15.94
C LEU A 50 6.64 -5.11 14.42
N ILE A 51 7.66 -5.40 13.61
CA ILE A 51 7.53 -5.57 12.17
C ILE A 51 6.56 -6.72 11.86
N ASP A 52 6.74 -7.88 12.49
CA ASP A 52 5.88 -9.06 12.27
C ASP A 52 4.42 -8.75 12.66
N LYS A 53 4.21 -7.99 13.74
CA LYS A 53 2.90 -7.52 14.16
C LYS A 53 2.27 -6.56 13.14
N ALA A 54 3.04 -5.62 12.61
CA ALA A 54 2.59 -4.69 11.58
C ALA A 54 2.23 -5.40 10.26
N ILE A 55 3.03 -6.40 9.84
CA ILE A 55 2.69 -7.23 8.68
C ILE A 55 1.37 -7.97 8.93
N THR A 56 1.18 -8.56 10.11
CA THR A 56 -0.09 -9.21 10.47
C THR A 56 -1.28 -8.24 10.40
N ALA A 57 -1.10 -7.01 10.88
CA ALA A 57 -2.14 -5.98 10.80
C ALA A 57 -2.48 -5.60 9.34
N LEU A 58 -1.48 -5.56 8.43
CA LEU A 58 -1.74 -5.33 6.99
C LEU A 58 -2.50 -6.49 6.36
N GLU A 59 -2.16 -7.73 6.70
CA GLU A 59 -2.84 -8.93 6.18
C GLU A 59 -4.31 -8.99 6.61
N GLN A 60 -4.64 -8.53 7.81
CA GLN A 60 -6.04 -8.41 8.25
C GLN A 60 -6.86 -7.41 7.42
N GLN A 61 -6.20 -6.52 6.68
CA GLN A 61 -6.86 -5.58 5.77
C GLN A 61 -6.86 -6.07 4.31
N ALA A 62 -6.35 -7.27 4.03
CA ALA A 62 -6.41 -7.85 2.69
C ALA A 62 -7.84 -8.24 2.32
N ASP A 63 -8.20 -8.09 1.04
CA ASP A 63 -9.55 -8.41 0.54
C ASP A 63 -9.76 -9.92 0.28
N GLY A 64 -8.77 -10.76 0.60
CA GLY A 64 -8.73 -12.20 0.31
C GLY A 64 -8.43 -12.55 -1.16
N SER A 65 -8.66 -11.63 -2.10
CA SER A 65 -8.36 -11.79 -3.53
C SER A 65 -6.87 -11.59 -3.85
N GLY A 66 -6.12 -10.99 -2.93
CA GLY A 66 -4.71 -10.64 -3.07
C GLY A 66 -4.47 -9.15 -3.26
N LEU A 67 -5.52 -8.33 -3.19
CA LEU A 67 -5.41 -6.88 -3.17
C LEU A 67 -5.53 -6.37 -1.73
N TYR A 68 -4.90 -5.23 -1.49
CA TYR A 68 -4.93 -4.54 -0.21
C TYR A 68 -5.66 -3.22 -0.38
N ARG A 69 -6.75 -3.06 0.38
CA ARG A 69 -7.53 -1.82 0.48
C ARG A 69 -8.21 -1.77 1.84
N LEU A 70 -8.45 -0.57 2.35
CA LEU A 70 -9.22 -0.42 3.57
C LEU A 70 -10.70 -0.57 3.23
N ASP A 71 -11.48 -1.23 4.09
CA ASP A 71 -12.94 -1.32 3.90
C ASP A 71 -13.64 0.04 4.02
N ARG A 72 -13.07 0.95 4.81
CA ARG A 72 -13.50 2.35 4.88
C ARG A 72 -13.07 3.20 3.69
N GLY A 73 -12.30 2.64 2.75
CA GLY A 73 -11.82 3.33 1.54
C GLY A 73 -12.72 3.09 0.32
N ARG A 74 -12.40 3.75 -0.80
CA ARG A 74 -13.03 3.45 -2.10
C ARG A 74 -12.65 2.03 -2.54
N PRO A 75 -13.56 1.24 -3.13
CA PRO A 75 -13.23 -0.10 -3.63
C PRO A 75 -12.06 -0.13 -4.61
N GLN A 76 -11.88 0.95 -5.38
CA GLN A 76 -10.82 1.12 -6.38
C GLN A 76 -9.48 1.56 -5.78
N ALA A 77 -9.43 1.94 -4.49
CA ALA A 77 -8.21 2.41 -3.82
C ALA A 77 -7.29 1.24 -3.43
N ILE A 78 -6.91 0.45 -4.42
CA ILE A 78 -6.06 -0.75 -4.29
C ILE A 78 -4.57 -0.44 -4.46
N TRP A 79 -4.21 0.82 -4.71
CA TRP A 79 -2.83 1.30 -4.78
C TRP A 79 -1.95 0.86 -3.58
N PRO A 80 -2.48 0.66 -2.35
CA PRO A 80 -1.66 0.16 -1.26
C PRO A 80 -1.06 -1.23 -1.49
N THR A 81 -1.66 -2.02 -2.39
CA THR A 81 -1.13 -3.33 -2.80
C THR A 81 0.32 -3.23 -3.25
N ALA A 82 0.68 -2.19 -4.01
CA ALA A 82 2.06 -1.99 -4.47
C ALA A 82 3.02 -1.73 -3.30
N LEU A 83 2.57 -0.96 -2.30
CA LEU A 83 3.37 -0.69 -1.10
C LEU A 83 3.59 -1.94 -0.26
N VAL A 84 2.55 -2.77 -0.08
CA VAL A 84 2.67 -4.04 0.65
C VAL A 84 3.62 -4.98 -0.09
N ILE A 85 3.50 -5.09 -1.42
CA ILE A 85 4.41 -5.88 -2.25
C ILE A 85 5.86 -5.43 -2.07
N ALA A 86 6.13 -4.13 -2.23
CA ALA A 86 7.48 -3.57 -2.11
C ALA A 86 8.05 -3.77 -0.70
N THR A 87 7.24 -3.55 0.33
CA THR A 87 7.64 -3.72 1.73
C THR A 87 8.01 -5.16 2.03
N ARG A 88 7.16 -6.12 1.66
CA ARG A 88 7.42 -7.55 1.89
C ARG A 88 8.60 -8.05 1.05
N ALA A 89 8.77 -7.56 -0.17
CA ALA A 89 9.95 -7.87 -0.98
C ALA A 89 11.24 -7.34 -0.33
N ALA A 90 11.23 -6.13 0.23
CA ALA A 90 12.36 -5.57 0.98
C ALA A 90 12.70 -6.36 2.25
N LEU A 91 11.71 -7.03 2.85
CA LEU A 91 11.90 -7.98 3.96
C LEU A 91 12.33 -9.39 3.50
N GLY A 92 12.61 -9.60 2.21
CA GLY A 92 12.98 -10.91 1.65
C GLY A 92 11.81 -11.89 1.50
N GLN A 93 10.56 -11.44 1.60
CA GLN A 93 9.35 -12.27 1.57
C GLN A 93 8.70 -12.30 0.17
N THR A 94 9.50 -12.49 -0.88
CA THR A 94 9.03 -12.42 -2.28
C THR A 94 7.97 -13.45 -2.63
N GLU A 95 8.08 -14.68 -2.11
CA GLU A 95 7.08 -15.73 -2.34
C GLU A 95 5.71 -15.37 -1.74
N ALA A 96 5.71 -14.68 -0.59
CA ALA A 96 4.48 -14.30 0.09
C ALA A 96 3.64 -13.29 -0.72
N VAL A 97 4.26 -12.56 -1.66
CA VAL A 97 3.60 -11.53 -2.47
C VAL A 97 3.31 -11.94 -3.90
N ALA A 98 3.67 -13.16 -4.31
CA ALA A 98 3.49 -13.62 -5.70
C ALA A 98 2.02 -13.52 -6.15
N LYS A 99 1.07 -13.92 -5.30
CA LYS A 99 -0.37 -13.81 -5.56
C LYS A 99 -0.80 -12.35 -5.73
N SER A 100 -0.36 -11.47 -4.84
CA SER A 100 -0.69 -10.05 -4.87
C SER A 100 -0.10 -9.34 -6.07
N ALA A 101 1.16 -9.64 -6.42
CA ALA A 101 1.82 -9.10 -7.61
C ALA A 101 1.07 -9.52 -8.88
N LYS A 102 0.71 -10.80 -9.02
CA LYS A 102 -0.13 -11.27 -10.13
C LYS A 102 -1.46 -10.53 -10.17
N ARG A 103 -2.18 -10.48 -9.04
CA ARG A 103 -3.50 -9.84 -8.99
C ARG A 103 -3.43 -8.36 -9.32
N LEU A 104 -2.41 -7.66 -8.83
CA LEU A 104 -2.15 -6.26 -9.14
C LEU A 104 -1.90 -6.06 -10.65
N LEU A 105 -1.12 -6.94 -11.26
CA LEU A 105 -0.87 -6.95 -12.70
C LEU A 105 -2.09 -7.36 -13.53
N ASP A 106 -3.13 -7.95 -12.95
CA ASP A 106 -4.39 -8.24 -13.65
C ASP A 106 -5.37 -7.04 -13.63
N VAL A 107 -5.10 -6.03 -12.79
CA VAL A 107 -5.93 -4.82 -12.73
C VAL A 107 -5.67 -3.98 -13.97
N ARG A 108 -6.73 -3.66 -14.70
CA ARG A 108 -6.70 -2.79 -15.87
C ARG A 108 -7.85 -1.79 -15.76
N GLY A 109 -7.54 -0.53 -16.04
CA GLY A 109 -8.57 0.48 -16.27
C GLY A 109 -9.35 0.18 -17.54
N ARG A 110 -10.52 0.79 -17.66
CA ARG A 110 -11.35 0.79 -18.86
C ARG A 110 -10.96 1.97 -19.73
N THR A 111 -10.68 1.70 -20.99
CA THR A 111 -10.55 2.74 -22.01
C THR A 111 -11.93 3.12 -22.53
N ILE A 112 -12.24 4.40 -22.56
CA ILE A 112 -13.42 4.91 -23.25
C ILE A 112 -12.95 5.28 -24.66
N LYS A 113 -13.55 4.69 -25.70
CA LYS A 113 -13.38 5.23 -27.06
C LYS A 113 -13.97 6.63 -27.07
N GLY A 114 -13.10 7.64 -27.14
CA GLY A 114 -13.51 9.05 -27.13
C GLY A 114 -14.28 9.41 -28.39
N ASP A 115 -15.19 10.37 -28.26
CA ASP A 115 -15.68 11.14 -29.40
C ASP A 115 -14.49 11.96 -29.96
N PRO A 116 -14.16 11.87 -31.27
CA PRO A 116 -13.04 12.60 -31.86
C PRO A 116 -13.03 14.10 -31.56
N GLU A 117 -14.20 14.72 -31.34
CA GLU A 117 -14.29 16.15 -31.02
C GLU A 117 -13.86 16.47 -29.58
N VAL A 118 -14.03 15.54 -28.63
CA VAL A 118 -13.66 15.69 -27.21
C VAL A 118 -12.22 15.22 -26.96
N GLN A 119 -11.70 14.32 -27.79
CA GLN A 119 -10.36 13.74 -27.66
C GLN A 119 -9.24 14.79 -27.71
N ASN A 120 -9.44 15.90 -28.43
CA ASN A 120 -8.50 17.03 -28.50
C ASN A 120 -8.58 17.99 -27.29
N SER A 121 -9.52 17.78 -26.36
CA SER A 121 -9.69 18.60 -25.15
C SER A 121 -9.18 17.94 -23.86
N LEU A 122 -8.73 16.69 -23.94
CA LEU A 122 -8.14 15.96 -22.83
C LEU A 122 -6.61 16.02 -22.92
N ASP A 123 -5.96 16.41 -21.82
CA ASP A 123 -4.49 16.47 -21.69
C ASP A 123 -3.84 15.07 -21.59
N ILE A 124 -4.67 14.03 -21.57
CA ILE A 124 -4.29 12.62 -21.45
C ILE A 124 -4.89 11.84 -22.62
N ASP A 125 -4.14 10.87 -23.13
CA ASP A 125 -4.60 9.94 -24.16
C ASP A 125 -5.58 8.91 -23.55
N PRO A 126 -6.91 9.02 -23.81
CA PRO A 126 -7.92 8.19 -23.16
C PRO A 126 -7.97 6.76 -23.70
N GLU A 127 -7.25 6.46 -24.79
CA GLU A 127 -7.18 5.13 -25.39
C GLU A 127 -6.07 4.27 -24.76
N ARG A 128 -5.21 4.86 -23.92
CA ARG A 128 -4.20 4.10 -23.17
C ARG A 128 -4.82 3.47 -21.94
N VAL A 129 -4.53 2.18 -21.75
CA VAL A 129 -4.94 1.45 -20.56
C VAL A 129 -4.14 1.96 -19.36
N GLY A 130 -4.81 2.75 -18.52
CA GLY A 130 -4.27 3.27 -17.26
C GLY A 130 -4.69 2.43 -16.05
N TRP A 131 -4.40 2.98 -14.87
CA TRP A 131 -4.91 2.47 -13.60
C TRP A 131 -6.35 2.95 -13.37
N PRO A 132 -7.26 2.11 -12.84
CA PRO A 132 -8.61 2.54 -12.53
C PRO A 132 -8.60 3.43 -11.29
N TRP A 133 -8.74 4.74 -11.49
CA TRP A 133 -8.73 5.74 -10.41
C TRP A 133 -10.15 6.14 -9.94
N ALA A 134 -11.19 5.77 -10.68
CA ALA A 134 -12.58 6.10 -10.39
C ALA A 134 -13.53 4.97 -10.82
N GLU A 135 -14.79 5.06 -10.41
CA GLU A 135 -15.81 4.13 -10.89
C GLU A 135 -16.03 4.32 -12.40
N GLY A 136 -15.98 3.22 -13.16
CA GLY A 136 -16.13 3.25 -14.62
C GLY A 136 -14.85 3.50 -15.42
N THR A 137 -13.71 3.73 -14.75
CA THR A 137 -12.38 3.86 -15.39
C THR A 137 -11.48 2.65 -15.17
#